data_AF-A0A1Z9AZU1-F1
#
_entry.id   AF-A0A1Z9AZU1-F1
#
_cell.length_a   1.000
_cell.length_b   1.000
_cell.length_c   1.000
_cell.angle_alpha   90.00
_cell.angle_beta   90.00
_cell.angle_gamma   90.00
#
_symmetry.space_group_name_H-M   'P 1'
#
loop_
_entity.id
_entity.type
_entity.pdbx_description
1 polymer ?
#
loop_
_entity_poly.entity_id
_entity_poly.type
_entity_poly.pdbx_seq_one_letter_code
_entity_poly.pdbx_strand_id
1 'polypeptide(L)'
;MFGIGMQELAIILVVALLVLGPRRLPDFARTLGKGLGEFRKASSDLRRSFMMEDDSRPTPPPPPGADPRKSREPLGQPDQLIAPEPDNPKKEPQPEATPTPSAAPEKREEAPAASGADESGSSRD
;
A
#
# COMPACT_ATOMS: atom_id res chain seq x y z
N MET A 1 8.52 -32.57 13.98
CA MET A 1 9.86 -32.49 14.59
C MET A 1 10.61 -31.38 13.86
N PHE A 2 11.16 -30.39 14.56
CA PHE A 2 11.59 -29.04 14.09
C PHE A 2 10.47 -27.99 13.99
N GLY A 3 9.88 -27.65 15.14
CA GLY A 3 9.15 -26.40 15.31
C GLY A 3 10.12 -25.25 15.56
N ILE A 4 10.86 -24.83 14.52
CA ILE A 4 11.68 -23.62 14.59
C ILE A 4 10.73 -22.44 14.44
N GLY A 5 10.44 -21.79 15.56
CA GLY A 5 9.69 -20.55 15.60
C GLY A 5 10.58 -19.35 15.30
N MET A 6 9.94 -18.19 15.32
CA MET A 6 10.64 -16.91 15.14
C MET A 6 11.69 -16.66 16.24
N GLN A 7 11.47 -17.18 17.45
CA GLN A 7 12.37 -17.05 18.60
C GLN A 7 13.69 -17.78 18.33
N GLU A 8 13.63 -19.04 17.91
CA GLU A 8 14.80 -19.86 17.61
C GLU A 8 15.59 -19.30 16.43
N LEU A 9 14.89 -18.86 15.38
CA LEU A 9 15.53 -18.20 14.23
C LEU A 9 16.25 -16.91 14.65
N ALA A 10 15.66 -16.10 15.54
CA ALA A 10 16.29 -14.88 16.04
C ALA A 10 17.57 -15.18 16.84
N ILE A 11 17.59 -16.23 17.66
CA ILE A 11 18.79 -16.64 18.41
C ILE A 11 19.90 -17.04 17.43
N ILE A 12 19.58 -17.87 16.43
CA ILE A 12 20.55 -18.28 15.41
C ILE A 12 21.07 -17.05 14.64
N LEU A 13 20.18 -16.12 14.31
CA LEU A 13 20.56 -14.87 13.64
C LEU A 13 21.53 -14.05 14.50
N VAL A 14 21.28 -13.91 15.81
CA VAL A 14 22.19 -13.18 16.71
C VAL A 14 23.57 -13.84 16.74
N VAL A 15 23.65 -15.17 16.85
CA VAL A 15 24.93 -15.88 16.81
C VAL A 15 25.64 -15.67 15.47
N ALA A 16 24.92 -15.78 14.35
CA ALA A 16 25.47 -15.52 13.02
C ALA A 16 25.94 -14.06 12.87
N LEU A 17 25.21 -13.09 13.44
CA LEU A 17 25.57 -11.68 13.45
C LEU A 17 26.80 -11.40 14.33
N LEU A 18 27.05 -12.18 15.37
CA LEU A 18 28.28 -12.04 16.17
C LEU A 18 29.50 -12.57 15.41
N VAL A 19 29.37 -13.71 14.74
CA VAL A 19 30.45 -14.32 13.95
C VAL A 19 30.77 -13.51 12.70
N LEU A 20 29.73 -13.13 11.95
CA LEU A 20 29.88 -12.43 10.68
C LEU A 20 29.94 -10.91 10.86
N GLY A 21 29.21 -10.37 11.83
CA GLY A 21 29.01 -8.94 12.06
C GLY A 21 27.69 -8.41 11.46
N PRO A 22 26.93 -7.55 12.16
CA PRO A 22 25.66 -7.00 11.66
C PRO A 22 25.82 -6.07 10.47
N ARG A 23 26.99 -5.44 10.31
CA ARG A 23 27.32 -4.64 9.13
C ARG A 23 27.67 -5.49 7.91
N ARG A 24 28.20 -6.71 8.12
CA ARG A 24 28.63 -7.59 7.03
C ARG A 24 27.44 -8.34 6.40
N LEU A 25 26.46 -8.75 7.20
CA LEU A 25 25.26 -9.46 6.69
C LEU A 25 24.57 -8.74 5.50
N PRO A 26 24.25 -7.43 5.55
CA PRO A 26 23.65 -6.75 4.40
C PRO A 26 24.59 -6.69 3.18
N ASP A 27 25.90 -6.56 3.38
CA ASP A 27 26.88 -6.56 2.30
C ASP A 27 26.98 -7.94 1.62
N PHE A 28 26.99 -9.02 2.41
CA PHE A 28 26.94 -10.40 1.92
C PHE A 28 25.63 -10.68 1.18
N ALA A 29 24.49 -10.27 1.73
CA ALA A 29 23.19 -10.44 1.10
C ALA A 29 23.09 -9.66 -0.22
N ARG A 30 23.64 -8.45 -0.29
CA ARG A 30 23.70 -7.66 -1.55
C ARG A 30 24.54 -8.34 -2.61
N THR A 31 25.69 -8.90 -2.22
CA THR A 31 26.61 -9.57 -3.16
C THR A 31 26.02 -10.88 -3.68
N LEU A 32 25.49 -11.72 -2.77
CA LEU A 32 24.78 -12.95 -3.12
C LEU A 32 23.52 -12.67 -3.93
N GLY A 33 22.76 -11.62 -3.58
CA GLY A 33 21.55 -11.22 -4.28
C GLY A 33 21.80 -10.78 -5.72
N LYS A 34 22.89 -10.03 -5.96
CA LYS A 34 23.31 -9.68 -7.33
C LYS A 34 23.68 -10.93 -8.14
N GLY A 35 24.51 -11.81 -7.58
CA GLY A 35 24.92 -13.05 -8.25
C GLY A 35 23.74 -13.98 -8.52
N LEU A 36 22.82 -14.14 -7.57
CA LEU A 36 21.63 -14.96 -7.75
C LEU A 36 20.65 -14.33 -8.76
N GLY A 37 20.56 -13.00 -8.81
CA GLY A 37 19.76 -12.27 -9.80
C GLY A 37 20.30 -12.48 -11.23
N GLU A 38 21.60 -12.36 -11.42
CA GLU A 38 22.28 -12.62 -12.69
C GLU A 38 22.15 -14.10 -13.10
N PHE A 39 22.35 -15.02 -12.15
CA PHE A 39 22.15 -16.45 -12.38
C PHE A 39 20.71 -16.77 -12.78
N ARG A 40 19.71 -16.15 -12.13
CA ARG A 40 18.30 -16.35 -12.47
C ARG A 40 17.96 -15.79 -13.85
N LYS A 41 18.55 -14.66 -14.24
CA LYS A 41 18.41 -14.09 -15.58
C LYS A 41 19.01 -15.01 -16.64
N ALA A 42 20.26 -15.45 -16.46
CA ALA A 42 20.91 -16.41 -17.35
C ALA A 42 20.13 -17.72 -17.45
N SER A 43 19.66 -18.26 -16.32
CA SER A 43 18.82 -19.47 -16.29
C SER A 43 17.49 -19.27 -17.02
N SER A 44 16.88 -18.09 -16.91
CA SER A 44 15.65 -17.75 -17.62
C SER A 44 15.86 -17.64 -19.13
N ASP A 45 16.97 -17.05 -19.56
CA ASP A 45 17.32 -16.92 -20.97
C ASP A 45 17.57 -18.32 -21.58
N LEU A 46 18.32 -19.18 -20.88
CA LEU A 46 18.51 -20.58 -21.27
C LEU A 46 17.16 -21.30 -21.39
N ARG A 47 16.30 -21.20 -20.37
CA ARG A 47 14.96 -21.82 -20.39
C ARG A 47 14.11 -21.33 -21.56
N ARG A 48 14.20 -20.04 -21.90
CA ARG A 48 13.50 -19.45 -23.04
C ARG A 48 14.04 -19.98 -24.37
N SER A 49 15.35 -20.10 -24.53
CA SER A 49 15.95 -20.73 -25.72
C SER A 49 15.47 -22.17 -25.90
N PHE A 50 15.44 -22.97 -24.84
CA PHE A 50 14.93 -24.35 -24.92
C PHE A 50 13.43 -24.43 -25.21
N MET A 51 12.63 -23.50 -24.69
CA MET A 51 11.18 -23.44 -24.98
C MET A 51 10.89 -22.97 -26.40
N MET A 52 11.68 -22.05 -26.95
CA MET A 52 11.54 -21.62 -28.36
C MET A 52 11.89 -22.74 -29.35
N GLU A 53 12.81 -23.65 -28.98
CA GLU A 53 13.17 -24.80 -29.81
C GLU A 53 12.10 -25.93 -29.76
N ASP A 54 11.40 -26.08 -28.62
CA ASP A 54 10.40 -27.14 -28.38
C ASP A 54 8.96 -26.76 -28.79
N ASP A 55 8.67 -25.47 -29.06
CA ASP A 55 7.38 -24.98 -29.59
C ASP A 55 7.09 -25.49 -31.04
N SER A 56 8.03 -26.23 -31.64
CA SER A 56 7.78 -27.01 -32.86
C SER A 56 7.00 -28.31 -32.62
N ARG A 57 6.57 -28.60 -31.38
CA ARG A 57 5.62 -29.68 -31.09
C ARG A 57 4.23 -29.10 -30.78
N PRO A 58 3.17 -29.57 -31.49
CA PRO A 58 1.83 -29.05 -31.28
C PRO A 58 1.37 -29.35 -29.85
N THR A 59 0.94 -28.32 -29.13
CA THR A 59 0.26 -28.42 -27.84
C THR A 59 -0.86 -29.47 -27.94
N PRO A 60 -0.92 -30.49 -27.06
CA PRO A 60 -2.01 -31.45 -27.06
C PRO A 60 -3.34 -30.70 -26.82
N PRO A 61 -4.40 -31.02 -27.56
CA PRO A 61 -5.69 -30.35 -27.40
C PRO A 61 -6.20 -30.50 -25.96
N PRO A 62 -6.92 -29.50 -25.44
CA PRO A 62 -7.52 -29.58 -24.11
C PRO A 62 -8.42 -30.83 -24.02
N PRO A 63 -8.48 -31.49 -22.84
CA PRO A 63 -9.29 -32.69 -22.66
C PRO A 63 -10.75 -32.40 -23.04
N PRO A 64 -11.41 -33.27 -23.84
CA PRO A 64 -12.81 -33.11 -24.18
C PRO A 64 -13.65 -33.08 -22.89
N GLY A 65 -14.33 -31.97 -22.64
CA GLY A 65 -15.18 -31.79 -21.44
C GLY A 65 -14.79 -30.64 -20.50
N ALA A 66 -13.80 -29.82 -20.84
CA ALA A 66 -13.59 -28.53 -20.19
C ALA A 66 -14.70 -27.54 -20.61
N ASP A 67 -15.89 -27.70 -20.04
CA ASP A 67 -16.99 -26.75 -20.20
C ASP A 67 -16.60 -25.42 -19.53
N PRO A 68 -16.43 -24.31 -20.28
CA PRO A 68 -16.02 -23.02 -19.72
C PRO A 68 -17.08 -22.39 -18.79
N ARG A 69 -18.25 -23.03 -18.64
CA ARG A 69 -19.33 -22.58 -17.75
C ARG A 69 -19.18 -23.05 -16.31
N LYS A 70 -18.39 -24.09 -16.02
CA LYS A 70 -18.22 -24.60 -14.65
C LYS A 70 -17.27 -23.76 -13.79
N SER A 71 -16.49 -22.87 -14.41
CA SER A 71 -15.64 -21.88 -13.73
C SER A 71 -16.33 -20.53 -13.49
N ARG A 72 -17.62 -20.40 -13.83
CA ARG A 72 -18.45 -19.22 -13.52
C ARG A 72 -19.61 -19.59 -12.59
N GLU A 73 -19.35 -20.39 -11.56
CA GLU A 73 -20.20 -20.37 -10.37
C GLU A 73 -19.70 -19.29 -9.41
N PRO A 74 -20.37 -18.13 -9.32
CA PRO A 74 -20.20 -17.25 -8.18
C PRO A 74 -20.91 -17.90 -6.99
N LEU A 75 -20.26 -18.85 -6.32
CA LEU A 75 -20.66 -19.30 -4.99
C LEU A 75 -20.29 -18.20 -3.98
N GLY A 76 -21.20 -17.23 -3.84
CA GLY A 76 -21.07 -16.13 -2.90
C GLY A 76 -21.94 -14.91 -3.18
N GLN A 77 -23.19 -15.10 -3.64
CA GLN A 77 -24.23 -14.07 -3.48
C GLN A 77 -25.09 -14.47 -2.28
N PRO A 78 -24.95 -13.82 -1.11
CA PRO A 78 -25.99 -13.89 -0.11
C PRO A 78 -27.19 -13.09 -0.65
N ASP A 79 -28.30 -13.79 -0.80
CA ASP A 79 -29.68 -13.30 -0.89
C ASP A 79 -29.86 -11.79 -1.06
N GLN A 80 -30.02 -11.35 -2.30
CA GLN A 80 -30.91 -10.23 -2.60
C GLN A 80 -32.03 -10.71 -3.51
N LEU A 81 -32.91 -11.50 -2.91
CA LEU A 81 -34.25 -11.72 -3.40
C LEU A 81 -35.18 -10.64 -2.81
N ILE A 82 -35.07 -9.38 -3.27
CA ILE A 82 -36.23 -8.48 -3.33
C ILE A 82 -36.12 -7.72 -4.66
N ALA A 83 -36.96 -8.12 -5.62
CA ALA A 83 -37.23 -7.40 -6.85
C ALA A 83 -38.16 -6.16 -6.56
N PRO A 84 -38.20 -5.17 -7.46
CA PRO A 84 -38.79 -3.83 -7.27
C PRO A 84 -40.33 -3.83 -7.44
N GLU A 85 -41.09 -2.90 -6.87
CA GLU A 85 -41.69 -1.69 -7.53
C GLU A 85 -43.07 -1.39 -6.85
N PRO A 86 -43.79 -0.24 -6.98
CA PRO A 86 -43.49 1.21 -7.06
C PRO A 86 -44.26 2.09 -6.02
N ASP A 87 -44.04 3.41 -6.14
CA ASP A 87 -45.00 4.53 -5.97
C ASP A 87 -45.42 5.01 -4.57
N ASN A 88 -44.78 6.07 -4.07
CA ASN A 88 -45.45 7.37 -3.91
C ASN A 88 -44.43 8.51 -3.62
N PRO A 89 -44.58 9.72 -4.20
CA PRO A 89 -43.54 10.75 -4.26
C PRO A 89 -43.70 11.84 -3.19
N LYS A 90 -42.61 12.27 -2.54
CA LYS A 90 -42.43 13.67 -2.08
C LYS A 90 -41.02 13.96 -1.54
N LYS A 91 -40.21 14.65 -2.34
CA LYS A 91 -39.75 16.05 -2.12
C LYS A 91 -38.58 16.34 -3.05
N GLU A 92 -38.83 17.29 -3.95
CA GLU A 92 -37.95 17.84 -4.97
C GLU A 92 -36.61 18.38 -4.43
N PRO A 93 -35.56 18.35 -5.27
CA PRO A 93 -34.36 19.17 -5.13
C PRO A 93 -34.56 20.54 -5.82
N GLN A 94 -34.01 21.63 -5.27
CA GLN A 94 -33.35 22.73 -5.99
C GLN A 94 -32.92 23.91 -5.05
N PRO A 95 -32.02 24.82 -5.49
CA PRO A 95 -30.79 25.20 -4.79
C PRO A 95 -30.70 26.71 -4.46
N GLU A 96 -29.71 27.17 -3.67
CA GLU A 96 -29.08 28.49 -3.89
C GLU A 96 -27.75 28.67 -3.14
N ALA A 97 -26.86 29.46 -3.74
CA ALA A 97 -25.49 29.81 -3.36
C ALA A 97 -25.43 30.69 -2.08
N THR A 98 -24.32 30.99 -1.38
CA THR A 98 -22.94 31.38 -1.75
C THR A 98 -22.10 31.47 -0.41
N PRO A 99 -20.81 31.90 -0.35
CA PRO A 99 -19.79 31.17 0.41
C PRO A 99 -19.06 31.99 1.51
N THR A 100 -17.98 31.38 2.04
CA THR A 100 -16.73 32.00 2.62
C THR A 100 -16.70 32.35 4.12
N PRO A 101 -15.50 32.48 4.75
CA PRO A 101 -15.11 31.72 5.94
C PRO A 101 -14.86 32.63 7.16
N SER A 102 -14.80 32.08 8.38
CA SER A 102 -14.49 32.89 9.57
C SER A 102 -13.18 32.46 10.22
N ALA A 103 -12.12 33.20 9.90
CA ALA A 103 -10.98 33.42 10.79
C ALA A 103 -11.35 34.52 11.82
N ALA A 104 -10.79 34.41 13.03
CA ALA A 104 -10.87 35.31 14.19
C ALA A 104 -10.59 36.81 13.89
N PRO A 105 -10.84 37.82 14.77
CA PRO A 105 -10.81 37.80 16.25
C PRO A 105 -11.81 38.77 17.00
N GLU A 106 -11.57 38.99 18.30
CA GLU A 106 -12.07 40.05 19.23
C GLU A 106 -13.42 39.90 19.96
N LYS A 107 -13.37 39.76 21.30
CA LYS A 107 -13.72 40.86 22.24
C LYS A 107 -13.44 40.51 23.73
N ARG A 108 -12.74 41.43 24.44
CA ARG A 108 -12.94 41.92 25.84
C ARG A 108 -12.81 40.92 27.01
N GLU A 109 -12.27 41.22 28.20
CA GLU A 109 -11.99 42.46 28.94
C GLU A 109 -11.29 42.10 30.26
N GLU A 110 -10.11 42.66 30.56
CA GLU A 110 -9.66 42.86 31.95
C GLU A 110 -8.63 44.00 31.98
N ALA A 111 -8.85 44.97 32.86
CA ALA A 111 -8.02 46.14 33.14
C ALA A 111 -8.11 46.39 34.67
N PRO A 112 -7.37 47.33 35.28
CA PRO A 112 -6.10 47.98 34.93
C PRO A 112 -5.07 47.94 36.08
N ALA A 113 -3.78 48.21 35.82
CA ALA A 113 -2.88 48.78 36.81
C ALA A 113 -1.65 49.43 36.14
N ALA A 114 -1.25 50.55 36.73
CA ALA A 114 -0.33 51.58 36.25
C ALA A 114 1.14 51.15 36.06
N SER A 115 1.86 51.94 35.25
CA SER A 115 3.06 52.73 35.66
C SER A 115 4.20 52.74 34.62
N GLY A 116 4.75 53.95 34.36
CA GLY A 116 6.01 54.22 33.65
C GLY A 116 5.83 54.48 32.15
N ALA A 117 5.89 55.69 31.59
CA ALA A 117 6.96 56.70 31.58
C ALA A 117 8.25 56.21 30.89
N ASP A 118 8.56 56.81 29.73
CA ASP A 118 9.86 57.11 29.09
C ASP A 118 9.64 57.19 27.56
N GLU A 119 9.52 58.37 26.95
CA GLU A 119 10.56 59.36 26.52
C GLU A 119 11.21 59.06 25.15
N SER A 120 11.22 60.08 24.28
CA SER A 120 12.08 60.31 23.09
C SER A 120 12.07 59.26 21.96
N GLY A 121 11.93 59.57 20.67
CA GLY A 121 12.13 60.79 19.91
C GLY A 121 12.53 60.40 18.46
N SER A 122 12.46 61.36 17.55
CA SER A 122 13.07 61.41 16.21
C SER A 122 12.21 61.09 14.97
N SER A 123 11.75 62.19 14.34
CA SER A 123 11.59 62.49 12.90
C SER A 123 12.38 61.60 11.93
N ARG A 124 11.75 61.06 10.87
CA ARG A 124 11.44 61.65 9.54
C ARG A 124 12.68 61.91 8.68
N ASP A 125 12.78 61.11 7.61
CA ASP A 125 13.33 61.45 6.29
C ASP A 125 12.17 61.71 5.31
#